data_AF-A0A1F4ARV4-F1
#
_entry.id   AF-A0A1F4ARV4-F1
#
_cell.length_a   1.000
_cell.length_b   1.000
_cell.length_c   1.000
_cell.angle_alpha   90.00
_cell.angle_beta   90.00
_cell.angle_gamma   90.00
#
_symmetry.space_group_name_H-M   'P 1'
#
loop_
_entity.id
_entity.type
_entity.pdbx_description
1 polymer ?
#
loop_
_entity_poly.entity_id
_entity_poly.type
_entity_poly.pdbx_seq_one_letter_code
_entity_poly.pdbx_strand_id
1 'polypeptide(L)'
;MKARITDEDMVALQSFPHATRVSVLQRIMQRKPAESVVLDGDNAFEKTILKLRREGYALIDLQRQDIAFTTVWYRKGKALFGNAGSDVAMLLWEMQEPSASTTVMTWRF
;
A
#
# COMPACT_ATOMS: atom_id res chain seq x y z
N MET A 1 5.36 -2.26 20.73
CA MET A 1 4.79 -2.46 19.38
C MET A 1 5.72 -1.75 18.39
N LYS A 2 6.60 -2.49 17.70
CA LYS A 2 7.59 -1.91 16.76
C LYS A 2 6.84 -1.18 15.64
N ALA A 3 7.33 -0.02 15.23
CA ALA A 3 6.70 0.79 14.20
C ALA A 3 6.55 -0.03 12.90
N ARG A 4 5.31 -0.29 12.48
CA ARG A 4 4.97 -1.06 11.27
C ARG A 4 5.53 -0.42 9.99
N ILE A 5 5.72 0.89 10.06
CA ILE A 5 6.34 1.75 9.04
C ILE A 5 7.72 2.17 9.55
N THR A 6 8.74 1.98 8.74
CA THR A 6 10.14 2.29 9.08
C THR A 6 10.49 3.74 8.77
N ASP A 7 11.62 4.22 9.28
CA ASP A 7 12.15 5.54 8.91
C ASP A 7 12.45 5.63 7.40
N GLU A 8 12.91 4.54 6.79
CA GLU A 8 13.10 4.46 5.33
C GLU A 8 11.79 4.67 4.56
N ASP A 9 10.69 4.08 5.03
CA ASP A 9 9.37 4.31 4.41
C ASP A 9 8.94 5.77 4.57
N MET A 10 9.23 6.39 5.72
CA MET A 10 8.91 7.80 5.97
C MET A 10 9.73 8.73 5.07
N VAL A 11 11.01 8.43 4.86
CA VAL A 11 11.88 9.16 3.91
C VAL A 11 11.35 8.99 2.48
N ALA A 12 10.95 7.78 2.09
CA ALA A 12 10.32 7.53 0.79
C ALA A 12 9.03 8.35 0.64
N LEU A 13 8.16 8.35 1.65
CA LEU A 13 6.92 9.13 1.68
C LEU A 13 7.16 10.63 1.54
N GLN A 14 8.17 11.17 2.22
CA GLN A 14 8.50 12.61 2.17
C GLN A 14 9.13 13.02 0.84
N SER A 15 10.00 12.18 0.28
CA SER A 15 10.67 12.46 -1.00
C SER A 15 9.80 12.12 -2.23
N PHE A 16 8.67 11.43 -2.05
CA PHE A 16 7.84 11.00 -3.17
C PHE A 16 7.23 12.18 -3.93
N PRO A 17 7.40 12.29 -5.27
CA PRO A 17 6.96 13.44 -6.03
C PRO A 17 5.46 13.75 -5.87
N HIS A 18 5.13 14.96 -5.41
CA HIS A 18 3.76 15.38 -5.13
C HIS A 18 2.82 15.20 -6.33
N ALA A 19 3.23 15.64 -7.53
CA ALA A 19 2.41 15.50 -8.73
C ALA A 19 2.10 14.04 -9.08
N THR A 20 3.06 13.13 -8.87
CA THR A 20 2.84 11.69 -9.10
C THR A 20 1.89 11.12 -8.06
N ARG A 21 2.06 11.48 -6.79
CA ARG A 21 1.18 11.07 -5.68
C ARG A 21 -0.28 11.44 -5.95
N VAL A 22 -0.53 12.71 -6.28
CA VAL A 22 -1.89 13.20 -6.58
C VAL A 22 -2.50 12.43 -7.75
N SER A 23 -1.73 12.22 -8.83
CA SER A 23 -2.21 11.45 -9.98
C SER A 23 -2.56 10.01 -9.63
N VAL A 24 -1.74 9.34 -8.81
CA VAL A 24 -2.01 7.98 -8.34
C VAL A 24 -3.28 7.93 -7.49
N LEU A 25 -3.41 8.80 -6.48
CA LEU A 25 -4.57 8.82 -5.60
C LEU A 25 -5.87 9.12 -6.36
N GLN A 26 -5.84 10.04 -7.33
CA GLN A 26 -6.99 10.31 -8.20
C GLN A 26 -7.40 9.07 -9.00
N ARG A 27 -6.44 8.29 -9.53
CA ARG A 27 -6.75 7.06 -10.27
C ARG A 27 -7.36 5.98 -9.38
N ILE A 28 -6.89 5.86 -8.12
CA ILE A 28 -7.50 4.97 -7.12
C ILE A 28 -8.96 5.37 -6.88
N MET A 29 -9.24 6.67 -6.70
CA MET A 29 -10.60 7.16 -6.45
C MET A 29 -11.56 6.94 -7.64
N GLN A 30 -11.04 6.92 -8.87
CA GLN A 30 -11.82 6.79 -10.10
C GLN A 30 -12.06 5.34 -10.55
N ARG A 31 -11.30 4.38 -10.01
CA ARG A 31 -11.30 2.99 -10.52
C ARG A 31 -11.48 2.01 -9.37
N LYS A 32 -12.28 0.96 -9.60
CA LYS A 32 -12.29 -0.19 -8.69
C LYS A 32 -10.94 -0.91 -8.70
N PRO A 33 -10.52 -1.50 -7.58
CA PRO A 33 -9.33 -2.34 -7.55
C PRO A 33 -9.49 -3.50 -8.53
N ALA A 34 -8.39 -3.91 -9.14
CA ALA A 34 -8.32 -5.12 -9.96
C ALA A 34 -8.46 -6.37 -9.09
N GLU A 35 -7.95 -6.32 -7.86
CA GLU A 35 -8.04 -7.40 -6.88
C GLU A 35 -8.23 -6.81 -5.48
N SER A 36 -9.06 -7.46 -4.66
CA SER A 36 -9.27 -7.12 -3.25
C SER A 36 -9.35 -8.42 -2.44
N VAL A 37 -8.48 -8.55 -1.44
CA VAL A 37 -8.36 -9.76 -0.61
C VAL A 37 -8.28 -9.36 0.85
N VAL A 38 -9.06 -10.04 1.69
CA VAL A 38 -8.95 -9.93 3.16
C VAL A 38 -8.00 -11.01 3.65
N LEU A 39 -7.04 -10.61 4.47
CA LEU A 39 -6.06 -11.47 5.10
C LEU A 39 -6.33 -11.51 6.60
N ASP A 40 -6.54 -12.71 7.11
CA ASP A 40 -6.75 -12.96 8.54
C ASP A 40 -5.42 -13.11 9.27
N GLY A 41 -5.41 -12.68 10.53
CA GLY A 41 -4.32 -12.89 11.48
C GLY A 41 -3.51 -11.64 11.79
N ASP A 42 -3.04 -11.57 13.03
CA ASP A 42 -2.48 -10.36 13.64
C ASP A 42 -1.20 -9.82 12.98
N ASN A 43 -0.55 -10.62 12.12
CA ASN A 43 0.69 -10.26 11.41
C ASN A 43 0.55 -10.14 9.89
N ALA A 44 -0.67 -10.23 9.36
CA ALA A 44 -0.91 -10.14 7.92
C ALA A 44 -0.44 -8.81 7.35
N PHE A 45 -0.63 -7.72 8.09
CA PHE A 45 -0.18 -6.39 7.72
C PHE A 45 1.34 -6.30 7.56
N GLU A 46 2.08 -6.70 8.59
CA GLU A 46 3.55 -6.64 8.62
C GLU A 46 4.16 -7.52 7.53
N LYS A 47 3.61 -8.72 7.33
CA LYS A 47 4.06 -9.62 6.24
C LYS A 47 3.84 -9.01 4.87
N THR A 48 2.69 -8.35 4.67
CA THR A 48 2.36 -7.71 3.38
C THR A 48 3.28 -6.52 3.11
N ILE A 49 3.56 -5.69 4.11
CA ILE A 49 4.53 -4.59 3.99
C ILE A 49 5.92 -5.12 3.63
N LEU A 50 6.41 -6.16 4.30
CA LEU A 50 7.72 -6.74 4.00
C LEU A 50 7.79 -7.27 2.56
N LYS A 51 6.71 -7.87 2.07
CA LYS A 51 6.61 -8.32 0.68
C LYS A 51 6.67 -7.14 -0.30
N LEU A 52 5.93 -6.06 -0.05
CA LEU A 52 5.92 -4.87 -0.90
C LEU A 52 7.29 -4.20 -0.97
N ARG A 53 7.98 -4.04 0.18
CA ARG A 53 9.36 -3.54 0.24
C ARG A 53 10.30 -4.39 -0.61
N ARG A 54 10.24 -5.72 -0.44
CA ARG A 54 11.06 -6.68 -1.22
C ARG A 54 10.79 -6.58 -2.73
N GLU A 55 9.55 -6.28 -3.12
CA GLU A 55 9.15 -6.12 -4.52
C GLU A 55 9.46 -4.73 -5.09
N GLY A 56 10.00 -3.81 -4.28
CA GLY A 56 10.41 -2.47 -4.71
C GLY A 56 9.27 -1.46 -4.78
N TYR A 57 8.19 -1.68 -4.02
CA TYR A 57 7.18 -0.65 -3.81
C TYR A 57 7.68 0.39 -2.80
N ALA A 58 7.35 1.65 -3.05
CA ALA A 58 7.59 2.75 -2.13
C ALA A 58 6.27 3.22 -1.49
N LEU A 59 6.31 3.58 -0.20
CA LEU A 59 5.18 4.20 0.49
C LEU A 59 4.94 5.60 -0.07
N ILE A 60 3.69 5.91 -0.44
CA ILE A 60 3.30 7.20 -1.02
C ILE A 60 2.19 7.92 -0.28
N ASP A 61 1.42 7.18 0.54
CA ASP A 61 0.42 7.75 1.43
C ASP A 61 0.28 6.90 2.69
N LEU A 62 0.06 7.56 3.82
CA LEU A 62 -0.13 6.94 5.12
C LEU A 62 -1.19 7.73 5.89
N GLN A 63 -2.27 7.04 6.27
CA GLN A 63 -3.34 7.60 7.09
C GLN A 63 -3.51 6.74 8.34
N ARG A 64 -3.44 7.39 9.50
CA ARG A 64 -3.61 6.75 10.81
C ARG A 64 -4.93 7.19 11.40
N GLN A 65 -5.70 6.24 11.88
CA GLN A 65 -6.94 6.44 12.63
C GLN A 65 -6.85 5.67 13.96
N ASP A 66 -7.81 5.89 14.86
CA ASP A 66 -7.74 5.34 16.22
C ASP A 66 -7.68 3.80 16.25
N ILE A 67 -8.44 3.14 15.36
CA ILE A 67 -8.53 1.68 15.27
C ILE A 67 -8.20 1.13 13.89
N ALA A 68 -7.76 1.99 12.97
CA ALA A 68 -7.50 1.62 11.59
C ALA A 68 -6.26 2.33 11.03
N PHE A 69 -5.67 1.71 10.02
CA PHE A 69 -4.42 2.15 9.43
C PHE A 69 -4.42 1.88 7.93
N THR A 70 -4.27 2.94 7.13
CA THR A 70 -4.26 2.82 5.67
C THR A 70 -2.90 3.23 5.11
N THR A 71 -2.35 2.41 4.23
CA THR A 71 -1.12 2.73 3.50
C THR A 71 -1.32 2.53 2.01
N VAL A 72 -0.74 3.42 1.21
CA VAL A 72 -0.72 3.30 -0.25
C VAL A 72 0.73 3.19 -0.70
N TRP A 73 0.98 2.16 -1.50
CA TRP A 73 2.28 1.78 -2.01
C TRP A 73 2.25 1.81 -3.52
N TYR A 74 3.31 2.35 -4.11
CA TYR A 74 3.43 2.52 -5.54
C TYR A 74 4.72 1.91 -6.04
N ARG A 75 4.63 1.19 -7.15
CA ARG A 75 5.77 0.71 -7.90
C ARG A 75 5.60 1.09 -9.36
N LYS A 76 6.62 1.73 -9.92
CA LYS A 76 6.72 1.87 -11.37
C LYS A 76 7.17 0.53 -11.95
N GLY A 77 6.33 -0.12 -12.75
CA GLY A 77 6.68 -1.37 -13.41
C GLY A 77 7.90 -1.20 -14.34
N LYS A 78 8.77 -2.21 -14.40
CA LYS A 78 9.78 -2.32 -15.47
C LYS A 78 9.15 -3.07 -16.63
N ALA A 79 9.13 -2.44 -17.80
CA ALA A 79 8.70 -3.06 -19.05
C ALA A 79 9.65 -4.22 -19.39
N LEU A 80 9.23 -5.47 -19.17
CA LEU A 80 9.96 -6.62 -19.72
C LEU A 80 9.29 -7.18 -20.98
N PHE A 81 7.97 -6.98 -21.19
CA PHE A 81 7.25 -7.50 -22.36
C PHE A 81 6.03 -6.66 -22.79
N GLY A 82 6.16 -5.33 -22.85
CA GLY A 82 5.18 -4.47 -23.54
C GLY A 82 3.93 -4.05 -22.76
N ASN A 83 3.56 -4.74 -21.67
CA ASN A 83 2.54 -4.25 -20.74
C ASN A 83 3.20 -3.67 -19.48
N ALA A 84 3.78 -2.48 -19.66
CA ALA A 84 4.34 -1.70 -18.56
C ALA A 84 3.22 -0.90 -17.89
N GLY A 85 2.65 -1.46 -16.82
CA GLY A 85 1.74 -0.73 -15.95
C GLY A 85 2.44 -0.19 -14.71
N SER A 86 1.94 0.93 -14.19
CA SER A 86 2.26 1.29 -12.80
C SER A 86 1.37 0.49 -11.87
N ASP A 87 1.96 -0.14 -10.86
CA ASP A 87 1.22 -0.94 -9.89
C ASP A 87 1.03 -0.14 -8.60
N VAL A 88 -0.17 -0.28 -8.03
CA VAL A 88 -0.51 0.28 -6.72
C VAL A 88 -1.04 -0.82 -5.82
N ALA A 89 -0.60 -0.81 -4.57
CA ALA A 89 -1.19 -1.60 -3.50
C ALA A 89 -1.67 -0.67 -2.38
N MET A 90 -2.91 -0.83 -1.95
CA MET A 90 -3.43 -0.22 -0.73
C MET A 90 -3.62 -1.31 0.31
N LEU A 91 -3.18 -1.06 1.54
CA LEU A 91 -3.46 -1.91 2.69
C LEU A 91 -4.32 -1.11 3.64
N LEU A 92 -5.44 -1.70 4.05
CA LEU A 92 -6.27 -1.26 5.15
C LEU A 92 -6.12 -2.30 6.26
N TRP A 93 -5.53 -1.89 7.37
CA TRP A 93 -5.51 -2.68 8.59
C TRP A 93 -6.55 -2.14 9.55
N GLU A 94 -7.36 -3.02 10.10
CA GLU A 94 -8.43 -2.68 11.04
C GLU A 94 -8.34 -3.57 12.27
N MET A 95 -8.38 -2.95 13.44
CA MET A 95 -8.60 -3.66 14.69
C MET A 95 -10.09 -4.02 14.76
N GLN A 96 -10.41 -5.30 14.58
CA GLN A 96 -11.71 -5.86 14.94
C GLN A 96 -11.52 -6.78 16.15
N GLU A 97 -12.49 -6.85 17.05
CA GLU A 97 -12.46 -7.88 18.08
C GLU A 97 -13.02 -9.18 17.49
N PRO A 98 -12.37 -10.36 17.71
CA PRO A 98 -11.24 -10.61 18.61
C PRO A 98 -9.84 -10.43 17.99
N SER A 99 -9.74 -10.16 16.68
CA SER A 99 -8.45 -10.12 15.97
C SER A 99 -8.42 -9.07 14.86
N ALA A 100 -7.23 -8.54 14.58
CA ALA A 100 -7.08 -7.59 13.50
C ALA A 100 -7.18 -8.25 12.11
N SER A 101 -7.68 -7.50 11.13
CA SER A 101 -7.74 -7.91 9.72
C SER A 101 -6.91 -6.98 8.84
N THR A 102 -6.46 -7.49 7.70
CA THR A 102 -5.76 -6.68 6.68
C THR A 102 -6.42 -6.89 5.33
N THR A 103 -7.04 -5.85 4.80
CA THR A 103 -7.52 -5.83 3.41
C THR A 103 -6.43 -5.29 2.50
N VAL A 104 -6.08 -6.05 1.47
CA VAL A 104 -5.16 -5.66 0.40
C VAL A 104 -5.96 -5.40 -0.86
N MET A 105 -5.77 -4.23 -1.46
CA MET A 105 -6.37 -3.85 -2.73
C MET A 105 -5.26 -3.49 -3.73
N THR A 106 -5.38 -3.95 -4.98
CA THR A 106 -4.37 -3.64 -6.00
C THR A 106 -4.98 -3.04 -7.26
N TRP A 107 -4.23 -2.16 -7.91
CA TRP A 107 -4.56 -1.58 -9.21
C TRP A 107 -3.37 -1.74 -10.15
N ARG A 108 -3.68 -1.93 -11.43
CA ARG A 108 -2.73 -1.87 -12.54
C ARG A 108 -3.15 -0.72 -13.45
N PHE A 109 -2.26 0.24 -13.67
CA PHE A 109 -2.53 1.43 -14.48
C PHE A 109 -1.85 1.40 -15.82
#